data_AF-A0A7V9HRP1-F1
#
_entry.id   AF-A0A7V9HRP1-F1
#
_cell.length_a   1.000
_cell.length_b   1.000
_cell.length_c   1.000
_cell.angle_alpha   90.00
_cell.angle_beta   90.00
_cell.angle_gamma   90.00
#
_symmetry.space_group_name_H-M   'P 1'
#
loop_
_entity.id
_entity.type
_entity.pdbx_description
1 polymer ?
#
loop_
_entity_poly.entity_id
_entity_poly.type
_entity_poly.pdbx_seq_one_letter_code
_entity_poly.pdbx_strand_id
1 'polypeptide(L)'
;MAMNATGPDGDPASRSSVAARLAGATGLERAIAGVVEETIVRTVESGAVIQAIERIIEDGRLQAAIERSIDPQMIEDAVRRVIESEVSDRVWADILASDKAQMLVERVAEAPEVRTAIAQQGFGLITDIGRQVSRITEALDDVVERAAHAIVRRGDAEAETNQAGLVTRLAAVAIDGALLTGFLSIVSGLLASIIPTAFGDGAGGLPTPALIAVIVAGFLFAGSVFVTFWTLIGQTPGMRFLGIRLQRNGSNEIGFRHSLRRILAIPLALLPAGLGFLAILISPRRRGWHDVLAGTEVIYDEASAPWSLAPREWVHEEPAEGHRIESRTSAPEPPRRAGGNQPPL
;
A
#
# COMPACT_ATOMS: atom_id res chain seq x y z
N MET A 1 28.33 91.48 -48.46
CA MET A 1 29.12 92.71 -48.31
C MET A 1 30.57 92.28 -48.12
N ALA A 2 31.41 92.61 -49.10
CA ALA A 2 32.78 92.16 -49.21
C ALA A 2 33.72 92.94 -48.27
N MET A 3 34.83 92.29 -47.85
CA MET A 3 36.20 92.83 -47.73
C MET A 3 37.03 91.76 -47.00
N ASN A 4 37.90 91.01 -47.66
CA ASN A 4 39.22 91.31 -48.22
C ASN A 4 40.36 90.85 -47.28
N ALA A 5 41.35 90.27 -47.92
CA ALA A 5 42.50 89.48 -47.47
C ALA A 5 43.40 90.12 -46.41
N THR A 6 44.09 89.28 -45.64
CA THR A 6 45.56 89.12 -45.71
C THR A 6 46.02 87.94 -44.83
N GLY A 7 47.02 87.19 -45.31
CA GLY A 7 47.60 86.00 -44.64
C GLY A 7 48.34 86.31 -43.34
N PRO A 8 49.01 85.31 -42.73
CA PRO A 8 50.36 85.04 -43.21
C PRO A 8 50.81 83.56 -43.18
N ASP A 9 51.91 83.34 -43.90
CA ASP A 9 52.74 82.14 -43.97
C ASP A 9 53.08 81.50 -42.61
N GLY A 10 52.93 80.18 -42.54
CA GLY A 10 53.32 79.34 -41.40
C GLY A 10 54.34 78.28 -41.80
N ASP A 11 55.59 78.53 -41.39
CA ASP A 11 56.83 77.77 -41.56
C ASP A 11 56.72 76.25 -41.25
N PRO A 12 57.24 75.34 -42.13
CA PRO A 12 57.27 73.89 -41.89
C PRO A 12 58.00 73.46 -40.61
N ALA A 13 58.86 74.31 -40.02
CA ALA A 13 59.50 74.03 -38.73
C ALA A 13 58.53 74.01 -37.54
N SER A 14 57.36 74.65 -37.64
CA SER A 14 56.36 74.67 -36.56
C SER A 14 55.65 73.32 -36.38
N ARG A 15 55.34 72.61 -37.48
CA ARG A 15 54.57 71.36 -37.45
C ARG A 15 55.31 70.17 -36.85
N SER A 16 56.63 70.07 -37.04
CA SER A 16 57.45 69.02 -36.42
C SER A 16 57.58 69.19 -34.90
N SER A 17 57.56 70.44 -34.41
CA SER A 17 57.63 70.73 -32.97
C SER A 17 56.37 70.34 -32.20
N VAL A 18 55.18 70.47 -32.82
CA VAL A 18 53.90 70.13 -32.17
C VAL A 18 53.72 68.61 -32.09
N ALA A 19 54.08 67.89 -33.16
CA ALA A 19 54.03 66.42 -33.16
C ALA A 19 55.04 65.80 -32.17
N ALA A 20 56.26 66.36 -32.07
CA ALA A 20 57.26 65.92 -31.09
C ALA A 20 56.82 66.19 -29.63
N ARG A 21 56.11 67.30 -29.38
CA ARG A 21 55.57 67.62 -28.05
C ARG A 21 54.40 66.72 -27.64
N LEU A 22 53.56 66.30 -28.57
CA LEU A 22 52.46 65.34 -28.29
C LEU A 22 52.96 63.89 -28.12
N ALA A 23 54.01 63.49 -28.85
CA ALA A 23 54.66 62.20 -28.63
C ALA A 23 55.36 62.13 -27.26
N GLY A 24 55.98 63.23 -26.81
CA GLY A 24 56.56 63.35 -25.47
C GLY A 24 55.53 63.25 -24.34
N ALA A 25 54.34 63.83 -24.53
CA ALA A 25 53.26 63.78 -23.52
C ALA A 25 52.71 62.36 -23.33
N THR A 26 52.45 61.62 -24.42
CA THR A 26 51.91 60.24 -24.31
C THR A 26 52.95 59.20 -23.89
N GLY A 27 54.24 59.45 -24.17
CA GLY A 27 55.34 58.63 -23.66
C GLY A 27 55.55 58.81 -22.16
N LEU A 28 55.39 60.05 -21.66
CA LEU A 28 55.44 60.35 -20.23
C LEU A 28 54.24 59.74 -19.48
N GLU A 29 53.03 59.82 -20.03
CA GLU A 29 51.84 59.20 -19.41
C GLU A 29 51.93 57.66 -19.35
N ARG A 30 52.44 57.00 -20.39
CA ARG A 30 52.66 55.54 -20.38
C ARG A 30 53.80 55.11 -19.47
N ALA A 31 54.86 55.91 -19.38
CA ALA A 31 55.94 55.66 -18.42
C ALA A 31 55.45 55.85 -16.97
N ILE A 32 54.62 56.86 -16.71
CA ILE A 32 53.99 57.07 -15.41
C ILE A 32 53.00 55.94 -15.10
N ALA A 33 52.16 55.53 -16.05
CA ALA A 33 51.23 54.42 -15.86
C ALA A 33 51.94 53.09 -15.59
N GLY A 34 53.00 52.77 -16.34
CA GLY A 34 53.80 51.56 -16.11
C GLY A 34 54.52 51.56 -14.76
N VAL A 35 55.06 52.71 -14.35
CA VAL A 35 55.67 52.86 -13.00
C VAL A 35 54.61 52.76 -11.91
N VAL A 36 53.42 53.33 -12.10
CA VAL A 36 52.31 53.23 -11.14
C VAL A 36 51.80 51.79 -11.04
N GLU A 37 51.62 51.09 -12.15
CA GLU A 37 51.18 49.70 -12.17
C GLU A 37 52.23 48.76 -11.57
N GLU A 38 53.51 48.91 -11.92
CA GLU A 38 54.58 48.12 -11.31
C GLU A 38 54.76 48.46 -9.82
N THR A 39 54.54 49.71 -9.41
CA THR A 39 54.54 50.09 -7.99
C THR A 39 53.34 49.50 -7.27
N ILE A 40 52.14 49.47 -7.88
CA ILE A 40 50.96 48.83 -7.31
C ILE A 40 51.19 47.32 -7.16
N VAL A 41 51.68 46.65 -8.20
CA VAL A 41 51.95 45.20 -8.16
C VAL A 41 53.02 44.87 -7.13
N ARG A 42 54.15 45.61 -7.09
CA ARG A 42 55.19 45.43 -6.06
C ARG A 42 54.70 45.76 -4.65
N THR A 43 53.75 46.68 -4.52
CA THR A 43 53.15 47.02 -3.23
C THR A 43 52.19 45.92 -2.79
N VAL A 44 51.40 45.34 -3.70
CA VAL A 44 50.49 44.22 -3.42
C VAL A 44 51.24 42.93 -3.09
N GLU A 45 52.39 42.68 -3.73
CA GLU A 45 53.27 41.54 -3.44
C GLU A 45 54.19 41.77 -2.24
N SER A 46 54.26 43.00 -1.72
CA SER A 46 54.95 43.28 -0.46
C SER A 46 54.17 42.67 0.69
N GLY A 47 54.85 41.90 1.55
CA GLY A 47 54.25 41.33 2.76
C GLY A 47 53.58 42.36 3.68
N ALA A 48 53.86 43.65 3.51
CA ALA A 48 53.15 44.73 4.20
C ALA A 48 51.66 44.85 3.80
N VAL A 49 51.30 44.56 2.55
CA VAL A 49 49.89 44.55 2.12
C VAL A 49 49.17 43.31 2.66
N ILE A 50 49.83 42.16 2.68
CA ILE A 50 49.28 40.95 3.33
C ILE A 50 49.03 41.22 4.81
N GLN A 51 50.00 41.80 5.53
CA GLN A 51 49.82 42.17 6.94
C GLN A 51 48.76 43.26 7.17
N ALA A 52 48.64 44.22 6.25
CA ALA A 52 47.57 45.22 6.31
C ALA A 52 46.19 44.59 6.09
N ILE A 53 46.09 43.64 5.17
CA ILE A 53 44.87 42.86 4.92
C ILE A 53 44.55 41.97 6.14
N GLU A 54 45.53 41.27 6.70
CA GLU A 54 45.38 40.46 7.92
C GLU A 54 44.88 41.32 9.09
N ARG A 55 45.45 42.50 9.29
CA ARG A 55 45.02 43.42 10.35
C ARG A 55 43.61 43.96 10.12
N ILE A 56 43.21 44.19 8.86
CA ILE A 56 41.85 44.59 8.49
C ILE A 56 40.84 43.44 8.69
N ILE A 57 41.28 42.19 8.53
CA ILE A 57 40.50 40.99 8.83
C ILE A 57 40.35 40.82 10.35
N GLU A 58 41.45 40.92 11.12
CA GLU A 58 41.45 40.81 12.58
C GLU A 58 40.62 41.90 13.27
N ASP A 59 40.64 43.13 12.74
CA ASP A 59 39.83 44.25 13.25
C ASP A 59 38.32 44.08 12.95
N GLY A 60 37.90 43.04 12.23
CA GLY A 60 36.50 42.75 11.89
C GLY A 60 35.83 43.77 10.96
N ARG A 61 36.57 44.79 10.51
CA ARG A 61 36.08 45.85 9.62
C ARG A 61 35.75 45.31 8.23
N LEU A 62 36.53 44.34 7.75
CA LEU A 62 36.25 43.66 6.50
C LEU A 62 34.94 42.87 6.59
N GLN A 63 34.73 42.14 7.70
CA GLN A 63 33.51 41.40 7.94
C GLN A 63 32.29 42.33 8.01
N ALA A 64 32.40 43.47 8.70
CA ALA A 64 31.33 44.46 8.78
C ALA A 64 31.06 45.22 7.46
N ALA A 65 32.00 45.22 6.51
CA ALA A 65 31.81 45.75 5.17
C ALA A 65 31.16 44.71 4.25
N ILE A 66 31.60 43.45 4.36
CA ILE A 66 31.01 42.30 3.68
C ILE A 66 29.55 42.12 4.13
N GLU A 67 29.24 42.10 5.42
CA GLU A 67 27.87 42.00 5.94
C GLU A 67 26.94 43.13 5.47
N ARG A 68 27.47 44.34 5.24
CA ARG A 68 26.68 45.47 4.72
C ARG A 68 26.48 45.47 3.20
N SER A 69 27.29 44.70 2.47
CA SER A 69 27.28 44.66 1.01
C SER A 69 26.72 43.36 0.45
N ILE A 70 26.53 42.33 1.30
CA ILE A 70 25.85 41.11 0.92
C ILE A 70 24.34 41.34 0.89
N ASP A 71 23.77 41.29 -0.31
CA ASP A 71 22.33 41.22 -0.52
C ASP A 71 21.80 39.87 -0.02
N PRO A 72 20.78 39.84 0.86
CA PRO A 72 20.12 38.60 1.27
C PRO A 72 19.70 37.71 0.09
N GLN A 73 19.31 38.30 -1.06
CA GLN A 73 18.94 37.54 -2.25
C GLN A 73 20.14 36.83 -2.89
N MET A 74 21.33 37.44 -2.83
CA MET A 74 22.55 36.82 -3.34
C MET A 74 22.96 35.60 -2.50
N ILE A 75 22.77 35.66 -1.17
CA ILE A 75 22.99 34.49 -0.30
C ILE A 75 21.97 33.41 -0.64
N GLU A 76 20.69 33.77 -0.76
CA GLU A 76 19.64 32.80 -1.09
C GLU A 76 19.92 32.08 -2.41
N ASP A 77 20.30 32.83 -3.46
CA ASP A 77 20.63 32.26 -4.76
C ASP A 77 21.93 31.46 -4.74
N ALA A 78 22.91 31.85 -3.91
CA ALA A 78 24.16 31.09 -3.75
C ALA A 78 23.90 29.77 -3.01
N VAL A 79 23.14 29.81 -1.91
CA VAL A 79 22.76 28.64 -1.12
C VAL A 79 21.89 27.70 -1.96
N ARG A 80 20.91 28.23 -2.70
CA ARG A 80 20.07 27.45 -3.61
C ARG A 80 20.91 26.76 -4.69
N ARG A 81 21.81 27.50 -5.36
CA ARG A 81 22.70 26.93 -6.38
C ARG A 81 23.65 25.87 -5.83
N VAL A 82 24.08 26.00 -4.57
CA VAL A 82 24.89 24.98 -3.90
C VAL A 82 24.05 23.74 -3.58
N ILE A 83 22.85 23.91 -3.02
CA ILE A 83 21.94 22.80 -2.67
C ILE A 83 21.49 22.04 -3.93
N GLU A 84 21.21 22.75 -5.02
CA GLU A 84 20.78 22.17 -6.30
C GLU A 84 21.97 21.76 -7.19
N SER A 85 23.21 21.75 -6.67
CA SER A 85 24.39 21.35 -7.43
C SER A 85 24.57 19.83 -7.45
N GLU A 86 25.19 19.32 -8.53
CA GLU A 86 25.60 17.90 -8.64
C GLU A 86 26.57 17.46 -7.53
N VAL A 87 27.23 18.41 -6.85
CA VAL A 87 28.08 18.12 -5.69
C VAL A 87 27.21 17.85 -4.46
N SER A 88 26.17 18.65 -4.23
CA SER A 88 25.20 18.42 -3.15
C SER A 88 24.46 17.10 -3.33
N ASP A 89 24.06 16.74 -4.55
CA ASP A 89 23.40 15.45 -4.80
C ASP A 89 24.28 14.26 -4.43
N ARG A 90 25.58 14.32 -4.75
CA ARG A 90 26.55 13.28 -4.36
C ARG A 90 26.75 13.22 -2.85
N VAL A 91 26.88 14.37 -2.20
CA VAL A 91 27.01 14.44 -0.74
C VAL A 91 25.75 13.91 -0.05
N TRP A 92 24.56 14.23 -0.55
CA TRP A 92 23.31 13.68 -0.05
C TRP A 92 23.20 12.17 -0.26
N ALA A 93 23.61 11.67 -1.43
CA ALA A 93 23.64 10.24 -1.71
C ALA A 93 24.57 9.49 -0.75
N ASP A 94 25.78 10.01 -0.50
CA ASP A 94 26.74 9.42 0.44
C ASP A 94 26.24 9.48 1.89
N ILE A 95 25.59 10.59 2.28
CA ILE A 95 24.98 10.73 3.62
C ILE A 95 23.84 9.71 3.79
N LEU A 96 22.95 9.58 2.81
CA LEU A 96 21.82 8.64 2.86
C LEU A 96 22.28 7.16 2.82
N ALA A 97 23.40 6.89 2.15
CA ALA A 97 24.03 5.58 2.13
C ALA A 97 24.82 5.26 3.40
N SER A 98 25.08 6.26 4.27
CA SER A 98 25.87 6.05 5.48
C SER A 98 25.13 5.22 6.53
N ASP A 99 25.87 4.39 7.27
CA ASP A 99 25.33 3.55 8.35
C ASP A 99 24.56 4.38 9.39
N LYS A 100 25.00 5.61 9.68
CA LYS A 100 24.32 6.50 10.62
C LYS A 100 22.95 6.95 10.13
N ALA A 101 22.80 7.22 8.83
CA ALA A 101 21.50 7.55 8.26
C ALA A 101 20.57 6.33 8.27
N GLN A 102 21.10 5.14 7.95
CA GLN A 102 20.36 3.89 8.05
C GLN A 102 19.88 3.62 9.50
N MET A 103 20.74 3.83 10.51
CA MET A 103 20.36 3.71 11.92
C MET A 103 19.23 4.67 12.32
N LEU A 104 19.21 5.90 11.78
CA LEU A 104 18.13 6.84 12.03
C LEU A 104 16.82 6.37 11.37
N VAL A 105 16.88 5.89 10.13
CA VAL A 105 15.72 5.33 9.43
C VAL A 105 15.18 4.12 10.19
N GLU A 106 16.04 3.19 10.59
CA GLU A 106 15.66 2.00 11.37
C GLU A 106 15.03 2.39 12.69
N ARG A 107 15.60 3.36 13.42
CA ARG A 107 15.04 3.85 14.68
C ARG A 107 13.68 4.54 14.53
N VAL A 108 13.47 5.25 13.42
CA VAL A 108 12.16 5.84 13.09
C VAL A 108 11.18 4.75 12.67
N ALA A 109 11.61 3.74 11.91
CA ALA A 109 10.76 2.62 11.51
C ALA A 109 10.35 1.73 12.69
N GLU A 110 11.23 1.58 13.68
CA GLU A 110 10.96 0.84 14.93
C GLU A 110 10.19 1.67 15.97
N ALA A 111 10.01 2.98 15.76
CA ALA A 111 9.29 3.82 16.69
C ALA A 111 7.84 3.31 16.85
N PRO A 112 7.37 3.08 18.09
CA PRO A 112 6.05 2.52 18.33
C PRO A 112 4.94 3.38 17.74
N GLU A 113 5.09 4.70 17.70
CA GLU A 113 4.15 5.64 17.10
C GLU A 113 4.02 5.42 15.58
N VAL A 114 5.15 5.20 14.89
CA VAL A 114 5.18 4.93 13.45
C VAL A 114 4.57 3.57 13.16
N ARG A 115 4.88 2.54 13.95
CA ARG A 115 4.28 1.22 13.82
C ARG A 115 2.76 1.24 14.06
N THR A 116 2.30 2.00 15.05
CA THR A 116 0.86 2.17 15.32
C THR A 116 0.17 2.94 14.22
N ALA A 117 0.78 4.00 13.68
CA ALA A 117 0.25 4.74 12.54
C ALA A 117 0.16 3.87 11.28
N ILE A 118 1.20 3.09 10.97
CA ILE A 118 1.19 2.14 9.85
C ILE A 118 0.13 1.06 10.07
N ALA A 119 0.00 0.52 11.28
CA ALA A 119 -1.02 -0.46 11.60
C ALA A 119 -2.43 0.14 11.42
N GLN A 120 -2.70 1.32 11.99
CA GLN A 120 -3.99 2.00 11.88
C GLN A 120 -4.35 2.35 10.43
N GLN A 121 -3.39 2.84 9.64
CA GLN A 121 -3.59 3.17 8.23
C GLN A 121 -3.83 1.91 7.37
N GLY A 122 -3.08 0.83 7.63
CA GLY A 122 -3.26 -0.45 6.94
C GLY A 122 -4.62 -1.09 7.23
N PHE A 123 -5.09 -1.03 8.47
CA PHE A 123 -6.42 -1.51 8.83
C PHE A 123 -7.54 -0.71 8.15
N GLY A 124 -7.42 0.62 8.06
CA GLY A 124 -8.36 1.47 7.33
C GLY A 124 -8.48 1.07 5.85
N LEU A 125 -7.35 0.92 5.16
CA LEU A 125 -7.31 0.52 3.75
C LEU A 125 -7.96 -0.85 3.51
N ILE A 126 -7.63 -1.86 4.30
CA ILE A 126 -8.23 -3.21 4.17
C ILE A 126 -9.73 -3.15 4.42
N THR A 127 -10.17 -2.31 5.36
CA THR A 127 -11.58 -2.16 5.69
C THR A 127 -12.36 -1.52 4.53
N ASP A 128 -11.80 -0.47 3.93
CA ASP A 128 -12.38 0.20 2.77
C ASP A 128 -12.42 -0.72 1.55
N ILE A 129 -11.32 -1.44 1.27
CA ILE A 129 -11.27 -2.44 0.19
C ILE A 129 -12.32 -3.53 0.41
N GLY A 130 -12.40 -4.11 1.61
CA GLY A 130 -13.37 -5.16 1.93
C GLY A 130 -14.81 -4.68 1.71
N ARG A 131 -15.17 -3.52 2.29
CA ARG A 131 -16.49 -2.90 2.11
C ARG A 131 -16.80 -2.57 0.65
N GLN A 132 -15.80 -2.17 -0.13
CA GLN A 132 -15.99 -1.83 -1.54
C GLN A 132 -16.18 -3.10 -2.38
N VAL A 133 -15.35 -4.13 -2.18
CA VAL A 133 -15.43 -5.38 -2.93
C VAL A 133 -16.76 -6.08 -2.66
N SER A 134 -17.20 -6.21 -1.40
CA SER A 134 -18.50 -6.85 -1.09
C SER A 134 -19.67 -6.10 -1.73
N ARG A 135 -19.71 -4.77 -1.65
CA ARG A 135 -20.75 -3.97 -2.32
C ARG A 135 -20.76 -4.16 -3.83
N ILE A 136 -19.58 -4.25 -4.46
CA ILE A 136 -19.48 -4.50 -5.90
C ILE A 136 -20.00 -5.89 -6.25
N THR A 137 -19.60 -6.93 -5.51
CA THR A 137 -20.03 -8.30 -5.81
C THR A 137 -21.53 -8.50 -5.59
N GLU A 138 -22.09 -7.90 -4.55
CA GLU A 138 -23.54 -7.89 -4.28
C GLU A 138 -24.31 -7.16 -5.39
N ALA A 139 -23.87 -5.97 -5.78
CA ALA A 139 -24.51 -5.22 -6.87
C ALA A 139 -24.46 -5.99 -8.20
N LEU A 140 -23.34 -6.66 -8.49
CA LEU A 140 -23.21 -7.52 -9.67
C LEU A 140 -24.11 -8.76 -9.58
N ASP A 141 -24.25 -9.37 -8.40
CA ASP A 141 -25.18 -10.47 -8.17
C ASP A 141 -26.61 -10.07 -8.52
N ASP A 142 -27.06 -8.90 -8.07
CA ASP A 142 -28.39 -8.39 -8.38
C ASP A 142 -28.56 -8.12 -9.88
N VAL A 143 -27.53 -7.60 -10.57
CA VAL A 143 -27.58 -7.37 -12.02
C VAL A 143 -27.69 -8.70 -12.77
N VAL A 144 -26.87 -9.69 -12.42
CA VAL A 144 -26.87 -11.00 -13.07
C VAL A 144 -28.19 -11.73 -12.81
N GLU A 145 -28.71 -11.65 -11.59
CA GLU A 145 -29.98 -12.28 -11.22
C GLU A 145 -31.17 -11.62 -11.94
N ARG A 146 -31.22 -10.28 -12.03
CA ARG A 146 -32.24 -9.58 -12.83
C ARG A 146 -32.22 -10.00 -14.30
N ALA A 147 -31.02 -10.09 -14.88
CA ALA A 147 -30.87 -10.54 -16.26
C ALA A 147 -31.35 -11.99 -16.46
N ALA A 148 -31.02 -12.90 -15.52
CA ALA A 148 -31.49 -14.28 -15.56
C ALA A 148 -33.02 -14.39 -15.44
N HIS A 149 -33.63 -13.65 -14.52
CA HIS A 149 -35.09 -13.64 -14.35
C HIS A 149 -35.82 -13.10 -15.58
N ALA A 150 -35.28 -12.06 -16.23
CA ALA A 150 -35.83 -11.52 -17.47
C ALA A 150 -35.88 -12.56 -18.60
N ILE A 151 -34.89 -13.46 -18.65
CA ILE A 151 -34.81 -14.53 -19.65
C ILE A 151 -35.77 -15.69 -19.33
N VAL A 152 -35.88 -16.06 -18.05
CA VAL A 152 -36.59 -17.29 -17.63
C VAL A 152 -38.08 -17.08 -17.35
N ARG A 153 -38.59 -15.83 -17.31
CA ARG A 153 -40.02 -15.49 -17.07
C ARG A 153 -40.64 -16.29 -15.92
N ARG A 154 -40.01 -16.26 -14.74
CA ARG A 154 -40.53 -16.90 -13.52
C ARG A 154 -41.25 -15.87 -12.65
N GLY A 155 -42.43 -16.22 -12.14
CA GLY A 155 -43.18 -15.40 -11.19
C GLY A 155 -42.43 -15.29 -9.85
N ASP A 156 -42.52 -14.11 -9.25
CA ASP A 156 -41.81 -13.69 -8.05
C ASP A 156 -42.08 -14.64 -6.89
N ALA A 157 -41.14 -15.54 -6.61
CA ALA A 157 -41.10 -16.25 -5.33
C ALA A 157 -40.35 -15.36 -4.34
N GLU A 158 -41.08 -14.39 -3.79
CA GLU A 158 -40.68 -13.47 -2.72
C GLU A 158 -40.32 -14.22 -1.43
N ALA A 159 -39.16 -14.86 -1.40
CA ALA A 159 -38.45 -15.05 -0.14
C ALA A 159 -37.24 -14.13 -0.20
N GLU A 160 -37.15 -13.18 0.74
CA GLU A 160 -35.87 -12.53 1.06
C GLU A 160 -34.89 -13.63 1.47
N THR A 161 -34.19 -14.20 0.50
CA THR A 161 -33.16 -15.18 0.79
C THR A 161 -31.90 -14.40 1.10
N ASN A 162 -31.43 -14.50 2.34
CA ASN A 162 -30.11 -14.01 2.76
C ASN A 162 -28.98 -14.87 2.13
N GLN A 163 -29.14 -15.29 0.88
CA GLN A 163 -28.30 -16.27 0.23
C GLN A 163 -27.36 -15.60 -0.77
N ALA A 164 -26.08 -15.96 -0.68
CA ALA A 164 -25.05 -15.38 -1.54
C ALA A 164 -25.28 -15.74 -3.00
N GLY A 165 -25.14 -14.76 -3.90
CA GLY A 165 -25.30 -14.95 -5.34
C GLY A 165 -24.08 -15.61 -6.00
N LEU A 166 -24.14 -15.79 -7.31
CA LEU A 166 -23.11 -16.49 -8.08
C LEU A 166 -21.79 -15.70 -8.11
N VAL A 167 -21.83 -14.39 -8.32
CA VAL A 167 -20.67 -13.49 -8.43
C VAL A 167 -19.91 -13.44 -7.12
N THR A 168 -20.59 -13.23 -5.98
CA THR A 168 -19.92 -13.21 -4.68
C THR A 168 -19.25 -14.55 -4.36
N ARG A 169 -19.90 -15.68 -4.72
CA ARG A 169 -19.28 -17.01 -4.57
C ARG A 169 -18.06 -17.22 -5.46
N LEU A 170 -18.12 -16.75 -6.71
CA LEU A 170 -16.97 -16.83 -7.64
C LEU A 170 -15.82 -15.95 -7.16
N ALA A 171 -16.11 -14.75 -6.65
CA ALA A 171 -15.11 -13.87 -6.06
C ALA A 171 -14.44 -14.52 -4.83
N ALA A 172 -15.21 -15.19 -3.96
CA ALA A 172 -14.65 -15.94 -2.83
C ALA A 172 -13.70 -17.04 -3.29
N VAL A 173 -14.10 -17.83 -4.29
CA VAL A 173 -13.25 -18.89 -4.88
C VAL A 173 -12.01 -18.30 -5.54
N ALA A 174 -12.11 -17.13 -6.18
CA ALA A 174 -10.96 -16.44 -6.77
C ALA A 174 -9.96 -15.98 -5.71
N ILE A 175 -10.45 -15.42 -4.59
CA ILE A 175 -9.61 -15.04 -3.44
C ILE A 175 -8.93 -16.27 -2.84
N ASP A 176 -9.69 -17.34 -2.57
CA ASP A 176 -9.14 -18.59 -2.04
C ASP A 176 -8.10 -19.22 -2.99
N GLY A 177 -8.38 -19.18 -4.29
CA GLY A 177 -7.47 -19.66 -5.33
C GLY A 177 -6.17 -18.87 -5.37
N ALA A 178 -6.24 -17.53 -5.32
CA ALA A 178 -5.06 -16.67 -5.26
C ALA A 178 -4.22 -16.93 -4.00
N LEU A 179 -4.86 -17.08 -2.83
CA LEU A 179 -4.18 -17.40 -1.58
C LEU A 179 -3.49 -18.77 -1.65
N LEU A 180 -4.19 -19.80 -2.14
CA LEU A 180 -3.64 -21.14 -2.25
C LEU A 180 -2.50 -21.21 -3.27
N THR A 181 -2.66 -20.58 -4.44
CA THR A 181 -1.61 -20.50 -5.46
C THR A 181 -0.39 -19.76 -4.92
N GLY A 182 -0.57 -18.61 -4.25
CA GLY A 182 0.53 -17.87 -3.63
C GLY A 182 1.28 -18.71 -2.60
N PHE A 183 0.55 -19.41 -1.73
CA PHE A 183 1.14 -20.33 -0.76
C PHE A 183 1.95 -21.45 -1.44
N LEU A 184 1.36 -22.12 -2.43
CA LEU A 184 2.04 -23.18 -3.17
C LEU A 184 3.26 -22.67 -3.94
N SER A 185 3.20 -21.46 -4.50
CA SER A 185 4.35 -20.83 -5.17
C SER A 185 5.50 -20.56 -4.20
N ILE A 186 5.22 -20.06 -2.98
CA ILE A 186 6.24 -19.84 -1.95
C ILE A 186 6.87 -21.18 -1.54
N VAL A 187 6.05 -22.19 -1.23
CA VAL A 187 6.54 -23.52 -0.85
C VAL A 187 7.36 -24.15 -1.97
N SER A 188 6.87 -24.07 -3.21
CA SER A 188 7.57 -24.59 -4.38
C SER A 188 8.89 -23.86 -4.62
N GLY A 189 8.94 -22.54 -4.45
CA GLY A 189 10.17 -21.76 -4.58
C GLY A 189 11.20 -22.11 -3.51
N LEU A 190 10.76 -22.29 -2.26
CA LEU A 190 11.63 -22.72 -1.17
C LEU A 190 12.20 -24.13 -1.42
N LEU A 191 11.36 -25.08 -1.83
CA LEU A 191 11.80 -26.43 -2.20
C LEU A 191 12.77 -26.41 -3.39
N ALA A 192 12.49 -25.60 -4.42
CA ALA A 192 13.38 -25.42 -5.56
C ALA A 192 14.73 -24.79 -5.18
N SER A 193 14.80 -24.02 -4.09
CA SER A 193 16.07 -23.48 -3.61
C SER A 193 16.93 -24.52 -2.86
N ILE A 194 16.29 -25.51 -2.20
CA ILE A 194 16.97 -26.50 -1.35
C ILE A 194 17.34 -27.76 -2.14
N ILE A 195 16.41 -28.27 -2.97
CA ILE A 195 16.57 -29.58 -3.63
C ILE A 195 17.83 -29.66 -4.51
N PRO A 196 18.15 -28.68 -5.38
CA PRO A 196 19.38 -28.72 -6.19
C PRO A 196 20.64 -28.68 -5.33
N THR A 197 20.63 -27.90 -4.25
CA THR A 197 21.78 -27.80 -3.32
C THR A 197 22.03 -29.08 -2.53
N ALA A 198 20.98 -29.87 -2.27
CA ALA A 198 21.06 -31.09 -1.47
C ALA A 198 21.21 -32.37 -2.31
N PHE A 199 20.69 -32.39 -3.54
CA PHE A 199 20.58 -33.61 -4.37
C PHE A 199 21.17 -33.46 -5.78
N GLY A 200 21.70 -32.29 -6.14
CA GLY A 200 22.27 -31.99 -7.45
C GLY A 200 21.24 -31.55 -8.50
N ASP A 201 21.72 -30.99 -9.61
CA ASP A 201 20.87 -30.48 -10.70
C ASP A 201 20.27 -31.64 -11.51
N GLY A 202 19.03 -32.00 -11.20
CA GLY A 202 18.19 -32.85 -12.05
C GLY A 202 17.76 -32.13 -13.32
N ALA A 203 18.68 -31.99 -14.28
CA ALA A 203 18.51 -31.18 -15.50
C ALA A 203 17.45 -31.69 -16.51
N GLY A 204 16.75 -32.77 -16.22
CA GLY A 204 15.58 -33.21 -16.97
C GLY A 204 14.32 -32.82 -16.21
N GLY A 205 13.50 -31.92 -16.75
CA GLY A 205 12.20 -31.60 -16.16
C GLY A 205 11.36 -32.86 -15.84
N LEU A 206 10.30 -32.70 -15.06
CA LEU A 206 9.50 -33.84 -14.61
C LEU A 206 8.96 -34.66 -15.80
N PRO A 207 9.13 -36.00 -15.81
CA PRO A 207 8.51 -36.83 -16.83
C PRO A 207 6.97 -36.69 -16.75
N THR A 208 6.27 -36.84 -17.89
CA THR A 208 4.82 -36.61 -17.98
C THR A 208 4.00 -37.29 -16.86
N PRO A 209 4.24 -38.57 -16.48
CA PRO A 209 3.53 -39.19 -15.37
C PRO A 209 3.77 -38.51 -14.02
N ALA A 210 4.98 -38.02 -13.76
CA ALA A 210 5.31 -37.28 -12.55
C ALA A 210 4.64 -35.89 -12.55
N LEU A 211 4.59 -35.21 -13.69
CA LEU A 211 3.85 -33.95 -13.83
C LEU A 211 2.35 -34.15 -13.53
N ILE A 212 1.74 -35.20 -14.09
CA ILE A 212 0.34 -35.56 -13.81
C ILE A 212 0.16 -35.86 -12.31
N ALA A 213 1.07 -36.62 -11.70
CA ALA A 213 1.02 -36.93 -10.28
C ALA A 213 1.10 -35.67 -9.40
N VAL A 214 1.97 -34.71 -9.75
CA VAL A 214 2.07 -33.41 -9.06
C VAL A 214 0.78 -32.61 -9.20
N ILE A 215 0.20 -32.54 -10.41
CA ILE A 215 -1.07 -31.84 -10.65
C ILE A 215 -2.20 -32.47 -9.82
N VAL A 216 -2.33 -33.80 -9.86
CA VAL A 216 -3.34 -34.54 -9.09
C VAL A 216 -3.14 -34.33 -7.59
N ALA A 217 -1.90 -34.43 -7.09
CA ALA A 217 -1.57 -34.16 -5.70
C ALA A 217 -1.94 -32.72 -5.29
N GLY A 218 -1.69 -31.74 -6.16
CA GLY A 218 -2.09 -30.34 -5.97
C GLY A 218 -3.60 -30.18 -5.85
N PHE A 219 -4.39 -30.82 -6.73
CA PHE A 219 -5.86 -30.81 -6.64
C PHE A 219 -6.38 -31.51 -5.39
N LEU A 220 -5.79 -32.64 -4.99
CA LEU A 220 -6.16 -33.35 -3.77
C LEU A 220 -5.84 -32.52 -2.51
N PHE A 221 -4.68 -31.87 -2.49
CA PHE A 221 -4.29 -30.95 -1.43
C PHE A 221 -5.22 -29.73 -1.36
N ALA A 222 -5.52 -29.10 -2.50
CA ALA A 222 -6.49 -28.02 -2.56
C ALA A 222 -7.84 -28.47 -2.00
N GLY A 223 -8.37 -29.59 -2.51
CA GLY A 223 -9.63 -30.15 -2.05
C GLY A 223 -9.66 -30.45 -0.55
N SER A 224 -8.57 -30.98 0.01
CA SER A 224 -8.48 -31.27 1.45
C SER A 224 -8.47 -29.99 2.30
N VAL A 225 -7.81 -28.93 1.84
CA VAL A 225 -7.84 -27.60 2.48
C VAL A 225 -9.27 -27.07 2.52
N PHE A 226 -9.99 -27.06 1.39
CA PHE A 226 -11.39 -26.61 1.35
C PHE A 226 -12.30 -27.45 2.25
N VAL A 227 -12.19 -28.78 2.21
CA VAL A 227 -12.97 -29.67 3.09
C VAL A 227 -12.68 -29.40 4.55
N THR A 228 -11.43 -29.14 4.91
CA THR A 228 -11.02 -28.83 6.29
C THR A 228 -11.65 -27.52 6.75
N PHE A 229 -11.55 -26.45 5.97
CA PHE A 229 -12.16 -25.15 6.27
C PHE A 229 -13.69 -25.24 6.43
N TRP A 230 -14.37 -25.92 5.51
CA TRP A 230 -15.83 -26.09 5.60
C TRP A 230 -16.24 -26.96 6.79
N THR A 231 -15.44 -27.95 7.17
CA THR A 231 -15.75 -28.83 8.29
C THR A 231 -15.54 -28.15 9.64
N LEU A 232 -14.46 -27.37 9.79
CA LEU A 232 -14.07 -26.77 11.06
C LEU A 232 -14.74 -25.42 11.31
N ILE A 233 -14.90 -24.60 10.27
CA ILE A 233 -15.33 -23.19 10.39
C ILE A 233 -16.61 -22.92 9.61
N GLY A 234 -16.93 -23.75 8.61
CA GLY A 234 -18.03 -23.48 7.67
C GLY A 234 -17.71 -22.36 6.66
N GLN A 235 -16.45 -21.89 6.64
CA GLN A 235 -15.98 -20.79 5.80
C GLN A 235 -14.53 -21.02 5.39
N THR A 236 -14.21 -20.65 4.16
CA THR A 236 -12.83 -20.46 3.70
C THR A 236 -12.40 -19.00 3.92
N PRO A 237 -11.11 -18.67 3.86
CA PRO A 237 -10.63 -17.29 4.01
C PRO A 237 -11.31 -16.29 3.06
N GLY A 238 -11.51 -16.65 1.79
CA GLY A 238 -12.20 -15.83 0.79
C GLY A 238 -13.69 -15.68 1.06
N MET A 239 -14.36 -16.75 1.50
CA MET A 239 -15.75 -16.67 1.96
C MET A 239 -15.89 -15.72 3.14
N ARG A 240 -15.00 -15.87 4.14
CA ARG A 240 -14.98 -15.00 5.31
C ARG A 240 -14.66 -13.56 4.93
N PHE A 241 -13.73 -13.32 4.01
CA PHE A 241 -13.42 -11.98 3.52
C PHE A 241 -14.62 -11.34 2.82
N LEU A 242 -15.44 -12.07 2.06
CA LEU A 242 -16.64 -11.51 1.44
C LEU A 242 -17.87 -11.52 2.36
N GLY A 243 -17.72 -11.93 3.62
CA GLY A 243 -18.84 -12.01 4.54
C GLY A 243 -19.89 -13.02 4.10
N ILE A 244 -19.48 -14.18 3.58
CA ILE A 244 -20.39 -15.28 3.22
C ILE A 244 -20.05 -16.56 3.98
N ARG A 245 -21.04 -17.39 4.26
CA ARG A 245 -20.90 -18.61 5.06
C ARG A 245 -21.61 -19.81 4.45
N LEU A 246 -21.03 -20.99 4.59
CA LEU A 246 -21.72 -22.24 4.34
C LEU A 246 -22.60 -22.61 5.54
N GLN A 247 -23.88 -22.85 5.29
CA GLN A 247 -24.85 -23.26 6.29
C GLN A 247 -25.52 -24.58 5.88
N ARG A 248 -25.99 -25.33 6.87
CA ARG A 248 -26.80 -26.54 6.70
C ARG A 248 -27.99 -26.50 7.65
N ASN A 249 -29.19 -26.41 7.10
CA ASN A 249 -30.45 -26.42 7.86
C ASN A 249 -30.45 -25.39 9.01
N GLY A 250 -29.96 -24.16 8.76
CA GLY A 250 -29.84 -23.13 9.79
C GLY A 250 -28.64 -23.27 10.75
N SER A 251 -27.87 -24.36 10.67
CA SER A 251 -26.65 -24.56 11.47
C SER A 251 -25.40 -24.19 10.69
N ASN A 252 -24.45 -23.54 11.36
CA ASN A 252 -23.12 -23.25 10.83
C ASN A 252 -22.20 -24.49 10.80
N GLU A 253 -22.65 -25.61 11.36
CA GLU A 253 -21.91 -26.87 11.35
C GLU A 253 -22.26 -27.72 10.12
N ILE A 254 -21.28 -27.93 9.25
CA ILE A 254 -21.47 -28.69 8.00
C ILE A 254 -21.24 -30.19 8.19
N GLY A 255 -20.19 -30.53 8.95
CA GLY A 255 -19.73 -31.90 9.14
C GLY A 255 -18.96 -32.47 7.94
N PHE A 256 -17.94 -33.27 8.22
CA PHE A 256 -16.97 -33.77 7.23
C PHE A 256 -17.61 -34.43 6.00
N ARG A 257 -18.65 -35.26 6.21
CA ARG A 257 -19.34 -35.98 5.12
C ARG A 257 -19.99 -35.03 4.11
N HIS A 258 -20.56 -33.92 4.58
CA HIS A 258 -21.21 -32.94 3.70
C HIS A 258 -20.18 -32.09 2.98
N SER A 259 -19.10 -31.68 3.66
CA SER A 259 -17.95 -31.01 3.04
C SER A 259 -17.33 -31.87 1.93
N LEU A 260 -17.14 -33.17 2.18
CA LEU A 260 -16.59 -34.10 1.19
C LEU A 260 -17.54 -34.32 0.01
N ARG A 261 -18.86 -34.46 0.25
CA ARG A 261 -19.84 -34.51 -0.83
C ARG A 261 -19.82 -33.25 -1.67
N ARG A 262 -19.68 -32.08 -1.04
CA ARG A 262 -19.61 -30.79 -1.73
C ARG A 262 -18.40 -30.70 -2.65
N ILE A 263 -17.20 -31.05 -2.18
CA ILE A 263 -15.99 -30.98 -3.02
C ILE A 263 -16.06 -31.96 -4.20
N LEU A 264 -16.62 -33.15 -3.99
CA LEU A 264 -16.80 -34.13 -5.07
C LEU A 264 -17.90 -33.73 -6.06
N ALA A 265 -18.91 -32.98 -5.61
CA ALA A 265 -20.00 -32.51 -6.47
C ALA A 265 -19.62 -31.29 -7.33
N ILE A 266 -18.57 -30.53 -6.97
CA ILE A 266 -18.10 -29.37 -7.75
C ILE A 266 -17.68 -29.77 -9.17
N PRO A 267 -16.81 -30.78 -9.39
CA PRO A 267 -16.50 -31.27 -10.73
C PRO A 267 -17.75 -31.68 -11.52
N LEU A 268 -18.70 -32.37 -10.88
CA LEU A 268 -19.96 -32.78 -11.52
C LEU A 268 -20.82 -31.57 -11.95
N ALA A 269 -20.84 -30.50 -11.16
CA ALA A 269 -21.53 -29.26 -11.51
C ALA A 269 -20.83 -28.49 -12.65
N LEU A 270 -19.52 -28.68 -12.81
CA LEU A 270 -18.70 -28.04 -13.84
C LEU A 270 -18.72 -28.78 -15.18
N LEU A 271 -18.73 -30.12 -15.17
CA LEU A 271 -18.77 -30.97 -16.37
C LEU A 271 -19.79 -30.55 -17.45
N PRO A 272 -21.05 -30.21 -17.13
CA PRO A 272 -22.03 -29.74 -18.12
C PRO A 272 -21.80 -28.25 -18.46
N ALA A 273 -20.57 -27.87 -18.82
CA ALA A 273 -20.17 -26.48 -19.12
C ALA A 273 -20.57 -25.46 -18.03
N GLY A 274 -20.53 -25.87 -16.75
CA GLY A 274 -20.91 -25.00 -15.63
C GLY A 274 -22.41 -24.82 -15.40
N LEU A 275 -23.28 -25.56 -16.10
CA LEU A 275 -24.75 -25.49 -15.90
C LEU A 275 -25.17 -25.75 -14.44
N GLY A 276 -24.41 -26.57 -13.70
CA GLY A 276 -24.68 -26.81 -12.29
C GLY A 276 -24.46 -25.58 -11.40
N PHE A 277 -23.67 -24.60 -11.85
CA PHE A 277 -23.53 -23.30 -11.21
C PHE A 277 -24.59 -22.30 -11.70
N LEU A 278 -24.97 -22.35 -12.99
CA LEU A 278 -26.05 -21.52 -13.51
C LEU A 278 -27.40 -21.80 -12.82
N ALA A 279 -27.58 -22.99 -12.25
CA ALA A 279 -28.71 -23.32 -11.38
C ALA A 279 -28.86 -22.36 -10.18
N ILE A 280 -27.79 -21.71 -9.72
CA ILE A 280 -27.82 -20.69 -8.66
C ILE A 280 -28.69 -19.50 -9.08
N LEU A 281 -28.65 -19.08 -10.35
CA LEU A 281 -29.37 -17.92 -10.86
C LEU A 281 -30.87 -18.16 -11.04
N ILE A 282 -31.28 -19.43 -11.06
CA ILE A 282 -32.66 -19.85 -11.38
C ILE A 282 -33.37 -20.43 -10.15
N SER A 283 -32.60 -20.93 -9.18
CA SER A 283 -33.12 -21.53 -7.96
C SER A 283 -33.58 -20.44 -6.98
N PRO A 284 -34.80 -20.52 -6.41
CA PRO A 284 -35.28 -19.57 -5.40
C PRO A 284 -34.37 -19.49 -4.17
N ARG A 285 -33.75 -20.63 -3.82
CA ARG A 285 -32.75 -20.72 -2.75
C ARG A 285 -31.33 -20.71 -3.32
N ARG A 286 -31.02 -19.95 -4.37
CA ARG A 286 -29.66 -19.71 -4.92
C ARG A 286 -28.68 -20.89 -4.77
N ARG A 287 -29.08 -22.13 -5.09
CA ARG A 287 -28.34 -23.37 -4.80
C ARG A 287 -27.88 -24.00 -6.10
N GLY A 288 -26.58 -24.22 -6.21
CA GLY A 288 -26.01 -24.98 -7.32
C GLY A 288 -26.20 -26.48 -7.11
N TRP A 289 -25.93 -27.28 -8.14
CA TRP A 289 -26.01 -28.75 -8.02
C TRP A 289 -25.09 -29.29 -6.92
N HIS A 290 -23.92 -28.67 -6.72
CA HIS A 290 -23.00 -29.02 -5.65
C HIS A 290 -23.58 -28.75 -4.26
N ASP A 291 -24.35 -27.68 -4.09
CA ASP A 291 -25.03 -27.36 -2.82
C ASP A 291 -26.25 -28.27 -2.58
N VAL A 292 -26.97 -28.63 -3.66
CA VAL A 292 -28.09 -29.58 -3.60
C VAL A 292 -27.59 -30.96 -3.16
N LEU A 293 -26.55 -31.48 -3.83
CA LEU A 293 -25.94 -32.78 -3.54
C LEU A 293 -25.30 -32.83 -2.14
N ALA A 294 -24.71 -31.73 -1.70
CA ALA A 294 -24.12 -31.63 -0.37
C ALA A 294 -25.16 -31.37 0.74
N GLY A 295 -26.36 -30.91 0.40
CA GLY A 295 -27.34 -30.48 1.40
C GLY A 295 -26.92 -29.19 2.12
N THR A 296 -26.20 -28.30 1.44
CA THR A 296 -25.69 -27.04 1.98
C THR A 296 -26.33 -25.84 1.29
N GLU A 297 -26.20 -24.67 1.89
CA GLU A 297 -26.55 -23.37 1.31
C GLU A 297 -25.49 -22.34 1.69
N VAL A 298 -25.33 -21.29 0.89
CA VAL A 298 -24.38 -20.21 1.18
C VAL A 298 -25.15 -18.94 1.48
N ILE A 299 -24.91 -18.36 2.65
CA ILE A 299 -25.60 -17.16 3.15
C ILE A 299 -24.65 -15.98 3.28
N TYR A 300 -25.17 -14.75 3.26
CA TYR A 300 -24.41 -13.60 3.72
C TYR A 300 -24.35 -13.60 5.26
N ASP A 301 -23.15 -13.40 5.78
CA ASP A 301 -22.76 -13.32 7.18
C ASP A 301 -21.69 -12.23 7.30
N GLU A 302 -22.11 -10.98 7.05
CA GLU A 302 -21.21 -9.82 7.04
C GLU A 302 -20.45 -9.72 8.37
N ALA A 303 -21.08 -10.03 9.50
CA ALA A 303 -20.47 -10.03 10.84
C ALA A 303 -19.25 -10.95 10.99
N SER A 304 -19.08 -11.95 10.12
CA SER A 304 -17.88 -12.81 10.10
C SER A 304 -16.68 -12.19 9.39
N ALA A 305 -16.92 -11.15 8.58
CA ALA A 305 -15.88 -10.52 7.79
C ALA A 305 -14.89 -9.74 8.65
N PRO A 306 -13.57 -9.84 8.39
CA PRO A 306 -12.57 -9.15 9.22
C PRO A 306 -12.74 -7.62 9.23
N TRP A 307 -13.29 -7.07 8.14
CA TRP A 307 -13.51 -5.63 7.96
C TRP A 307 -14.90 -5.15 8.40
N SER A 308 -15.82 -6.04 8.78
CA SER A 308 -17.14 -5.64 9.26
C SER A 308 -17.18 -5.37 10.76
N LEU A 309 -16.05 -5.54 11.44
CA LEU A 309 -15.85 -5.03 12.79
C LEU A 309 -16.06 -3.51 12.74
N ALA A 310 -17.32 -3.07 12.91
CA ALA A 310 -17.60 -1.80 13.53
C ALA A 310 -16.69 -1.73 14.76
N PRO A 311 -16.07 -0.58 15.08
CA PRO A 311 -15.32 -0.44 16.32
C PRO A 311 -16.19 -1.03 17.40
N ARG A 312 -15.80 -2.18 17.95
CA ARG A 312 -16.44 -2.69 19.15
C ARG A 312 -16.10 -1.60 20.14
N GLU A 313 -17.04 -0.69 20.37
CA GLU A 313 -17.13 -0.01 21.64
C GLU A 313 -16.96 -1.16 22.62
N TRP A 314 -15.82 -1.16 23.31
CA TRP A 314 -15.57 -2.10 24.36
C TRP A 314 -16.66 -1.80 25.36
N VAL A 315 -17.79 -2.47 25.25
CA VAL A 315 -18.83 -2.44 26.25
C VAL A 315 -18.10 -2.97 27.46
N HIS A 316 -17.74 -2.05 28.34
CA HIS A 316 -17.46 -2.35 29.71
C HIS A 316 -18.76 -2.97 30.23
N GLU A 317 -18.91 -4.28 30.05
CA GLU A 317 -19.79 -5.07 30.91
C GLU A 317 -19.16 -4.94 32.29
N GLU A 318 -19.62 -3.93 33.04
CA GLU A 318 -19.50 -3.95 34.48
C GLU A 318 -20.01 -5.32 34.92
N PRO A 319 -19.22 -6.09 35.71
CA PRO A 319 -19.68 -7.38 36.18
C PRO A 319 -20.97 -7.14 36.96
N ALA A 320 -22.06 -7.72 36.47
CA ALA A 320 -23.33 -7.69 37.18
C ALA A 320 -23.11 -8.23 38.60
N GLU A 321 -23.08 -7.33 39.57
CA GLU A 321 -23.05 -7.67 40.99
C GLU A 321 -24.24 -8.57 41.29
N GLY A 322 -23.93 -9.70 41.91
CA GLY A 322 -24.77 -10.89 41.91
C GLY A 322 -26.17 -10.66 42.47
N HIS A 323 -27.16 -10.81 41.61
CA HIS A 323 -28.49 -11.22 42.05
C HIS A 323 -28.45 -12.72 42.39
N ARG A 324 -28.26 -12.97 43.68
CA ARG A 324 -28.38 -14.26 44.35
C ARG A 324 -29.78 -14.82 44.11
N ILE A 325 -29.91 -15.79 43.20
CA ILE A 325 -31.15 -16.59 43.06
C ILE A 325 -31.16 -17.60 44.21
N GLU A 326 -31.97 -17.31 45.23
CA GLU A 326 -32.34 -18.31 46.25
C GLU A 326 -33.21 -19.40 45.61
N SER A 327 -32.75 -20.62 45.73
CA SER A 327 -33.43 -21.84 45.32
C SER A 327 -34.61 -22.16 46.25
N ARG A 328 -35.84 -21.80 45.84
CA ARG A 328 -37.06 -22.40 46.42
C ARG A 328 -37.47 -23.65 45.64
N THR A 329 -36.95 -24.78 46.07
CA THR A 329 -37.49 -26.12 45.80
C THR A 329 -38.97 -26.16 46.18
N SER A 330 -39.84 -26.31 45.19
CA SER A 330 -41.26 -26.66 45.38
C SER A 330 -41.55 -27.87 44.49
N ALA A 331 -41.43 -29.07 45.05
CA ALA A 331 -41.85 -30.30 44.38
C ALA A 331 -43.40 -30.37 44.37
N PRO A 332 -44.04 -30.87 43.29
CA PRO A 332 -45.48 -31.12 43.29
C PRO A 332 -45.81 -32.43 44.02
N GLU A 333 -46.74 -32.34 44.98
CA GLU A 333 -47.29 -33.46 45.76
C GLU A 333 -48.20 -34.36 44.87
N PRO A 334 -48.12 -35.70 44.95
CA PRO A 334 -49.00 -36.58 44.17
C PRO A 334 -50.39 -36.72 44.82
N PRO A 335 -51.46 -36.92 44.02
CA PRO A 335 -52.83 -36.97 44.54
C PRO A 335 -53.10 -38.26 45.30
N ARG A 336 -53.54 -38.14 46.56
CA ARG A 336 -54.09 -39.25 47.35
C ARG A 336 -55.47 -39.64 46.83
N ARG A 337 -55.63 -40.91 46.47
CA ARG A 337 -56.94 -41.57 46.42
C ARG A 337 -57.44 -41.79 47.85
N ALA A 338 -58.63 -41.30 48.16
CA ALA A 338 -59.49 -41.84 49.22
C ALA A 338 -60.92 -41.82 48.68
N GLY A 339 -61.54 -43.00 48.62
CA GLY A 339 -62.88 -43.19 48.08
C GLY A 339 -63.99 -42.87 49.07
N GLY A 340 -65.21 -42.83 48.51
CA GLY A 340 -66.44 -43.21 49.20
C GLY A 340 -67.12 -42.14 50.04
N ASN A 341 -68.15 -41.48 49.48
CA ASN A 341 -69.51 -41.61 50.00
C ASN A 341 -70.53 -40.87 49.11
N GLN A 342 -71.48 -41.64 48.57
CA GLN A 342 -72.78 -41.14 48.10
C GLN A 342 -73.64 -40.69 49.28
N PRO A 343 -74.53 -39.71 49.10
CA PRO A 343 -75.78 -39.60 49.84
C PRO A 343 -76.99 -40.05 48.97
N PRO A 344 -78.14 -40.34 49.60
CA PRO A 344 -79.17 -41.21 49.05
C PRO A 344 -80.24 -40.48 48.24
N LEU A 345 -80.73 -41.13 47.18
CA LEU A 345 -82.12 -41.63 46.99
C LEU A 345 -82.32 -42.12 45.55
#